data_AF-A0A2E9EWK6-F1
#
_entry.id   AF-A0A2E9EWK6-F1
#
_cell.length_a   1.000
_cell.length_b   1.000
_cell.length_c   1.000
_cell.angle_alpha   90.00
_cell.angle_beta   90.00
_cell.angle_gamma   90.00
#
_symmetry.space_group_name_H-M   'P 1'
#
loop_
_entity.id
_entity.type
_entity.pdbx_description
1 polymer ?
#
loop_
_entity_poly.entity_id
_entity_poly.type
_entity_poly.pdbx_seq_one_letter_code
_entity_poly.pdbx_strand_id
1 'polypeptide(L)' 'MSDIPNILADRYATQSMKSIWSQEGKVILERELWIAVMKAQSELGLNISSNDIENYEKVKNDVDMNSIMSRE' A
#
# COMPACT_ATOMS: atom_id res chain seq x y z
N MET A 1 2.85 24.59 0.78
CA MET A 1 1.66 24.91 -0.04
C MET A 1 0.45 24.73 0.84
N SER A 2 -0.54 25.63 0.79
CA SER A 2 -1.79 25.41 1.52
C SER A 2 -2.61 24.40 0.72
N ASP A 3 -2.61 23.14 1.15
CA ASP A 3 -3.44 22.11 0.53
C ASP A 3 -4.92 22.49 0.67
N ILE A 4 -5.64 22.45 -0.45
CA ILE A 4 -7.10 22.65 -0.44
C ILE A 4 -7.73 21.32 0.00
N PRO A 5 -8.44 21.26 1.13
CA PRO A 5 -9.00 20.02 1.64
C PRO A 5 -10.08 19.45 0.73
N ASN A 6 -10.13 18.11 0.62
CA ASN A 6 -11.24 17.41 -0.01
C ASN A 6 -12.44 17.39 0.93
N ILE A 7 -13.42 18.27 0.69
CA ILE A 7 -14.57 18.46 1.59
C ILE A 7 -15.41 17.19 1.81
N LEU A 8 -15.48 16.32 0.79
CA LEU A 8 -16.21 15.05 0.88
C LEU A 8 -15.51 14.10 1.85
N ALA A 9 -14.19 13.98 1.71
CA ALA A 9 -13.37 13.17 2.60
C ALA A 9 -13.44 13.69 4.04
N ASP A 10 -13.29 15.01 4.24
CA ASP A 10 -13.12 15.58 5.58
C ASP A 10 -14.41 15.64 6.40
N ARG A 11 -15.55 15.94 5.77
CA ARG A 11 -16.80 16.21 6.51
C ARG A 11 -17.80 15.07 6.48
N TYR A 12 -17.84 14.31 5.39
CA TYR A 12 -18.96 13.41 5.12
C TYR A 12 -18.56 11.94 5.06
N ALA A 13 -17.32 11.64 4.64
CA ALA A 13 -16.86 10.27 4.50
C ALA A 13 -16.56 9.61 5.86
N THR A 14 -16.88 8.33 5.95
CA THR A 14 -16.47 7.50 7.08
C THR A 14 -14.95 7.34 7.12
N GLN A 15 -14.41 7.00 8.29
CA GLN A 15 -12.99 6.73 8.41
C GLN A 15 -12.54 5.56 7.52
N SER A 16 -13.35 4.52 7.38
CA SER A 16 -13.05 3.39 6.49
C SER A 16 -12.92 3.81 5.02
N MET A 17 -13.82 4.68 4.54
CA MET A 17 -13.76 5.19 3.16
C MET A 17 -12.51 6.05 2.97
N LYS A 18 -12.19 6.94 3.92
CA LYS A 18 -10.96 7.74 3.89
C LYS A 18 -9.71 6.87 3.85
N SER A 19 -9.65 5.81 4.67
CA SER A 19 -8.50 4.91 4.72
C SER A 19 -8.27 4.15 3.40
N ILE A 20 -9.32 3.80 2.66
CA ILE A 20 -9.19 3.13 1.34
C ILE A 20 -8.60 4.10 0.30
N TRP A 21 -9.05 5.35 0.30
CA TRP A 21 -8.71 6.34 -0.73
C TRP A 21 -7.58 7.31 -0.33
N SER A 22 -6.92 7.09 0.81
CA SER A 22 -5.76 7.87 1.20
C SER A 22 -4.54 7.48 0.35
N GLN A 23 -3.52 8.34 0.33
CA GLN A 23 -2.25 8.03 -0.32
C GLN A 23 -1.61 6.78 0.28
N GLU A 24 -1.64 6.64 1.60
CA GLU A 24 -1.16 5.44 2.30
C GLU A 24 -1.99 4.20 1.94
N GLY A 25 -3.32 4.33 1.90
CA GLY A 25 -4.23 3.24 1.54
C GLY A 25 -3.95 2.70 0.14
N LYS A 26 -3.70 3.60 -0.82
CA LYS A 26 -3.26 3.23 -2.17
C LYS A 26 -1.97 2.42 -2.15
N VAL A 27 -0.94 2.88 -1.43
CA VAL A 27 0.36 2.18 -1.33
C VAL A 27 0.20 0.79 -0.71
N ILE A 28 -0.63 0.66 0.33
CA ILE A 28 -0.91 -0.64 0.96
C ILE A 28 -1.57 -1.59 -0.05
N LEU A 29 -2.58 -1.13 -0.79
CA LEU A 29 -3.26 -1.94 -1.80
C LEU A 29 -2.32 -2.36 -2.95
N GLU A 30 -1.41 -1.49 -3.39
CA GLU A 30 -0.39 -1.81 -4.39
C GLU A 30 0.57 -2.89 -3.88
N ARG A 31 1.01 -2.80 -2.61
CA ARG A 31 1.85 -3.82 -1.97
C ARG A 31 1.12 -5.15 -1.81
N GLU A 32 -0.16 -5.14 -1.45
CA GLU A 32 -0.99 -6.34 -1.37
C GLU A 32 -1.11 -7.03 -2.74
N LEU A 33 -1.30 -6.25 -3.81
CA LEU A 33 -1.30 -6.77 -5.17
C LEU A 33 0.04 -7.43 -5.52
N TRP A 34 1.17 -6.77 -5.23
CA TRP A 34 2.49 -7.35 -5.48
C TRP A 34 2.73 -8.63 -4.69
N ILE A 35 2.34 -8.68 -3.41
CA ILE A 35 2.44 -9.91 -2.61
C ILE A 35 1.58 -11.03 -3.20
N ALA A 36 0.35 -10.73 -3.62
CA ALA A 36 -0.52 -11.72 -4.27
C ALA A 36 0.09 -12.25 -5.57
N VAL A 37 0.68 -11.38 -6.39
CA VAL A 37 1.40 -11.77 -7.61
C VAL A 37 2.63 -12.62 -7.30
N MET A 38 3.44 -12.24 -6.30
CA MET A 38 4.62 -13.02 -5.87
C MET A 38 4.24 -14.43 -5.40
N LYS A 39 3.14 -14.55 -4.64
CA LYS A 39 2.61 -15.86 -4.23
C LYS A 39 2.21 -16.70 -5.44
N ALA A 40 1.43 -16.14 -6.35
CA ALA A 40 1.00 -16.84 -7.56
C ALA A 40 2.19 -17.26 -8.44
N GLN A 41 3.20 -16.40 -8.57
CA GLN A 41 4.44 -16.72 -9.31
C GLN A 41 5.23 -17.85 -8.65
N SER A 42 5.34 -17.85 -7.31
CA SER A 42 6.00 -18.93 -6.55
C SER A 42 5.27 -20.27 -6.74
N GLU A 43 3.94 -20.27 -6.68
CA GLU A 43 3.11 -21.45 -6.96
C GLU A 43 3.29 -21.99 -8.39
N LEU A 44 3.59 -21.12 -9.35
CA LEU A 44 3.89 -21.47 -10.74
C LEU A 44 5.35 -21.90 -10.96
N GLY A 45 6.17 -21.98 -9.91
CA GLY A 45 7.54 -22.49 -9.96
C GLY A 45 8.61 -21.44 -10.24
N LEU A 46 8.29 -20.14 -10.16
CA LEU A 46 9.34 -19.11 -10.15
C LEU A 46 10.13 -19.17 -8.83
N ASN A 47 11.43 -18.89 -8.92
CA ASN A 47 12.32 -18.88 -7.77
C ASN A 47 12.08 -17.66 -6.88
N ILE A 48 11.03 -17.73 -6.05
CA ILE A 48 10.68 -16.74 -5.04
C ILE A 48 10.63 -17.47 -3.70
N SER A 49 11.46 -17.06 -2.75
CA SER A 49 11.51 -17.74 -1.45
C SER A 49 10.31 -17.35 -0.57
N SER A 50 9.83 -18.29 0.23
CA SER A 50 8.76 -18.02 1.20
C SER A 50 9.17 -16.94 2.21
N ASN A 51 10.46 -16.88 2.56
CA ASN A 51 11.01 -15.87 3.45
C ASN A 51 10.91 -14.46 2.85
N ASP A 52 11.12 -14.30 1.54
CA ASP A 52 10.97 -12.99 0.88
C ASP A 52 9.51 -12.53 0.95
N ILE A 53 8.55 -13.41 0.64
CA ILE A 53 7.11 -13.11 0.74
C ILE A 53 6.73 -12.72 2.16
N GLU A 54 7.18 -13.48 3.18
CA GLU A 54 6.92 -13.17 4.59
C GLU A 54 7.51 -11.81 5.01
N ASN A 55 8.70 -11.46 4.51
CA ASN A 55 9.31 -10.17 4.82
C ASN A 55 8.51 -9.02 4.22
N TYR A 56 8.00 -9.15 3.00
CA TYR A 56 7.10 -8.16 2.41
C TYR A 56 5.78 -8.05 3.18
N GLU A 57 5.20 -9.17 3.62
CA GLU A 57 3.97 -9.16 4.41
C GLU A 57 4.13 -8.44 5.75
N LYS A 58 5.27 -8.63 6.43
CA LYS A 58 5.56 -7.98 7.73
C LYS A 58 5.56 -6.46 7.64
N VAL A 59 6.09 -5.90 6.56
CA VAL A 59 6.29 -4.44 6.41
C VAL A 59 5.26 -3.79 5.49
N LYS A 60 4.25 -4.51 5.00
CA LYS A 60 3.30 -3.97 4.01
C LYS A 60 2.57 -2.70 4.50
N ASN A 61 2.33 -2.60 5.80
CA ASN A 61 1.67 -1.47 6.45
C ASN A 61 2.63 -0.34 6.85
N ASP A 62 3.94 -0.55 6.75
CA ASP A 62 4.95 0.44 7.09
C ASP A 62 5.14 1.38 5.90
N VAL A 63 4.32 2.43 5.83
CA VAL A 63 4.32 3.41 4.74
C VAL A 63 4.97 4.71 5.20
N ASP A 64 6.10 5.04 4.59
CA ASP A 64 6.77 6.33 4.76
C ASP A 64 6.55 7.19 3.50
N MET A 65 5.55 8.07 3.57
CA MET A 65 5.20 8.97 2.48
C MET A 65 6.32 9.96 2.15
N ASN A 66 7.11 10.41 3.14
CA ASN A 66 8.21 11.35 2.90
C ASN A 66 9.34 10.68 2.12
N SER A 67 9.68 9.44 2.48
CA SER A 67 10.66 8.63 1.76
C SER A 67 10.21 8.29 0.35
N ILE A 68 8.92 8.02 0.13
CA ILE A 68 8.35 7.83 -1.22
C ILE A 68 8.50 9.11 -2.04
N MET A 69 8.03 10.25 -1.52
CA MET A 69 8.13 11.54 -2.21
C MET A 69 9.57 11.96 -2.51
N SER A 70 10.54 11.58 -1.66
CA SER A 70 11.96 11.91 -1.89
C SER A 70 12.61 11.11 -3.03
N ARG A 71 11.96 10.04 -3.52
CA ARG A 71 12.45 9.18 -4.60
C ARG A 71 11.79 9.47 -5.96
N GLU A 72 10.67 10.19 -5.96
CA GLU A 72 9.93 10.63 -7.16
C GLU A 72 10.40 12.00 -7.66
#